data_AF-A0A212SE50-F1
#
_entry.id   AF-A0A212SE50-F1
#
_cell.length_a   1.000
_cell.length_b   1.000
_cell.length_c   1.000
_cell.angle_alpha   90.00
_cell.angle_beta   90.00
_cell.angle_gamma   90.00
#
_symmetry.space_group_name_H-M   'P 1'
#
loop_
_entity.id
_entity.type
_entity.pdbx_description
1 polymer ?
#
loop_
_entity_poly.entity_id
_entity_poly.type
_entity_poly.pdbx_seq_one_letter_code
_entity_poly.pdbx_strand_id
1 'polypeptide(L)' 'MKLVIWDGTGLCLFSKRLEDGVFRWPGIADGTMRLSSAQLSALLDYPC' A
#
# COMPACT_ATOMS: atom_id res chain seq x y z
N MET A 1 4.20 -1.28 -8.58
CA MET A 1 4.09 -0.55 -7.29
C MET A 1 4.86 -1.28 -6.22
N LYS A 2 5.63 -0.56 -5.38
CA LYS A 2 6.39 -1.12 -4.25
C LYS A 2 5.97 -0.38 -2.97
N LEU A 3 5.67 -1.10 -1.89
CA LEU A 3 5.34 -0.58 -0.57
C LEU A 3 6.30 -1.15 0.46
N VAL A 4 6.73 -0.33 1.41
CA VAL A 4 7.43 -0.75 2.63
C VAL A 4 6.53 -0.38 3.82
N ILE A 5 6.22 -1.35 4.67
CA ILE A 5 5.31 -1.21 5.82
C ILE A 5 6.00 -1.72 7.07
N TRP A 6 5.76 -1.08 8.22
CA TRP A 6 6.13 -1.57 9.54
C TRP A 6 4.87 -2.04 10.28
N ASP A 7 4.79 -3.32 10.63
CA ASP A 7 3.61 -3.89 11.31
C ASP A 7 3.67 -3.77 12.85
N GLY A 8 4.79 -3.29 13.39
CA GLY A 8 5.07 -3.29 14.83
C GLY A 8 6.12 -4.34 15.21
N THR A 9 6.23 -5.41 14.43
CA THR A 9 7.13 -6.54 14.68
C THR A 9 8.29 -6.60 13.68
N GLY A 10 8.07 -6.14 12.45
CA GLY A 10 9.09 -6.09 11.40
C GLY A 10 8.72 -5.23 10.20
N LEU A 11 9.63 -5.20 9.24
CA LEU A 11 9.42 -4.56 7.93
C LEU A 11 8.84 -5.57 6.94
N CYS A 12 7.73 -5.21 6.31
CA CYS A 12 7.12 -5.97 5.22
C CYS A 12 7.27 -5.21 3.90
N LEU A 13 7.71 -5.92 2.85
CA LEU A 13 7.80 -5.39 1.49
C LEU A 13 6.70 -5.99 0.62
N PHE A 14 5.87 -5.14 0.03
CA PHE A 14 4.84 -5.54 -0.93
C PHE A 14 5.20 -5.04 -2.33
N SER A 15 5.07 -5.90 -3.33
CA SER A 15 5.28 -5.54 -4.74
C SER A 15 4.11 -6.06 -5.57
N LYS A 16 3.32 -5.13 -6.15
CA LYS A 16 2.23 -5.45 -7.07
C LYS A 16 2.56 -4.90 -8.45
N ARG A 17 2.44 -5.72 -9.49
CA ARG A 17 2.47 -5.25 -10.88
C ARG A 17 1.12 -4.63 -11.19
N LEU A 18 1.12 -3.38 -11.66
CA LEU A 18 -0.09 -2.74 -12.14
C LEU A 18 -0.19 -3.07 -13.63
N GLU A 19 -1.23 -3.79 -14.02
CA GLU A 19 -1.38 -4.25 -15.41
C GLU A 19 -2.07 -3.20 -16.28
N ASP A 20 -3.09 -2.49 -15.76
CA ASP A 20 -3.80 -1.45 -16.52
C ASP A 20 -4.26 -0.29 -15.61
N GLY A 21 -3.31 0.41 -14.98
CA GLY A 21 -3.66 1.54 -14.12
C GLY A 21 -2.51 2.17 -13.35
N VAL A 22 -2.73 3.40 -12.89
CA VAL A 22 -1.85 4.08 -11.92
C VAL A 22 -2.54 4.04 -10.57
N PHE A 23 -1.92 3.37 -9.60
CA PHE A 23 -2.41 3.41 -8.24
C PHE A 23 -2.24 4.83 -7.66
N ARG A 24 -3.36 5.50 -7.38
CA ARG A 24 -3.37 6.82 -6.74
C ARG A 24 -3.45 6.66 -5.24
N TRP A 25 -2.40 7.11 -4.58
CA TRP A 25 -2.38 7.17 -3.13
C TRP A 25 -3.39 8.18 -2.60
N PRO A 26 -4.15 7.84 -1.55
CA PRO A 26 -4.80 8.84 -0.71
C PRO A 26 -3.72 9.81 -0.19
N GLY A 27 -4.08 11.05 0.13
CA GLY A 27 -3.12 12.09 0.52
C GLY A 27 -2.09 11.60 1.53
N ILE A 28 -0.84 11.45 1.08
CA ILE A 28 0.27 11.03 1.92
C ILE A 28 0.71 12.26 2.71
N ALA A 29 0.53 12.25 4.02
CA ALA A 29 1.11 13.26 4.89
C ALA A 29 2.54 12.81 5.26
N ASP A 30 3.54 13.67 5.04
CA ASP A 30 4.92 13.46 5.51
C ASP A 30 5.63 12.19 4.96
N GLY A 31 5.23 11.71 3.77
CA GLY A 31 5.84 10.53 3.14
C GLY A 31 5.51 9.18 3.80
N THR A 32 4.69 9.17 4.86
CA THR A 32 4.28 7.96 5.60
C THR A 32 2.77 7.92 5.75
N MET A 33 2.17 6.75 5.52
CA MET A 33 0.73 6.55 5.71
C MET A 33 0.49 5.44 6.74
N ARG A 34 -0.34 5.72 7.74
CA ARG A 34 -0.86 4.67 8.63
C ARG A 34 -2.07 4.03 7.96
N LEU A 35 -1.94 2.75 7.65
CA LEU A 35 -3.01 1.94 7.08
C LEU A 35 -3.41 0.87 8.09
N SER A 36 -4.71 0.64 8.25
CA SER A 36 -5.20 -0.58 8.91
C SER A 36 -5.05 -1.78 7.98
N SER A 37 -5.08 -3.00 8.54
CA SER A 37 -5.04 -4.24 7.75
C SER A 37 -6.12 -4.26 6.65
N ALA A 38 -7.35 -3.82 6.97
CA ALA A 38 -8.44 -3.73 6.00
C ALA A 38 -8.16 -2.73 4.87
N GLN A 39 -7.55 -1.57 5.18
CA GLN A 39 -7.22 -0.57 4.17
C GLN A 39 -6.08 -1.04 3.25
N LEU A 40 -5.10 -1.77 3.79
CA LEU A 40 -4.04 -2.39 2.99
C LEU A 40 -4.59 -3.47 2.07
N SER A 41 -5.48 -4.34 2.58
CA SER A 41 -6.12 -5.39 1.78
C SER A 41 -6.95 -4.79 0.66
N ALA A 42 -7.74 -3.74 0.92
CA ALA A 42 -8.48 -3.04 -0.12
C ALA A 42 -7.56 -2.46 -1.21
N LEU A 43 -6.38 -1.96 -0.83
CA LEU A 43 -5.35 -1.45 -1.73
C LEU A 43 -4.79 -2.53 -2.67
N LEU A 44 -4.64 -3.75 -2.15
CA LEU A 44 -4.06 -4.87 -2.88
C LEU A 44 -5.10 -5.63 -3.71
N ASP A 45 -6.35 -5.71 -3.24
CA ASP A 45 -7.42 -6.54 -3.81
C ASP A 45 -8.18 -5.87 -4.95
N TYR A 46 -8.38 -4.54 -4.90
CA TYR A 46 -9.13 -3.87 -5.96
C TYR A 46 -8.37 -3.86 -7.30
N PRO A 47 -9.08 -4.08 -8.43
CA PRO A 47 -8.50 -3.93 -9.76
C PRO A 47 -8.05 -2.47 -9.93
N CYS A 48 -6.76 -2.30 -10.18
CA CYS A 48 -6.16 -1.01 -10.54
C CYS A 48 -6.28 -0.84 -12.04
#